data_AF-A0A1M7ZAT5-F1
#
_entry.id   AF-A0A1M7ZAT5-F1
#
_cell.length_a   1.000
_cell.length_b   1.000
_cell.length_c   1.000
_cell.angle_alpha   90.00
_cell.angle_beta   90.00
_cell.angle_gamma   90.00
#
_symmetry.space_group_name_H-M   'P 1'
#
loop_
_entity.id
_entity.type
_entity.pdbx_description
1 polymer ?
#
loop_
_entity_poly.entity_id
_entity_poly.type
_entity_poly.pdbx_seq_one_letter_code
_entity_poly.pdbx_strand_id
1 'polypeptide(L)' 'MIEYVKTILQKVSFSTYLFERELRKGLRLILPDEVDEFKDWCYQMFGKVHKTILNRYFQPAI' A
#
# COMPACT_ATOMS: atom_id res chain seq x y z
N MET A 1 -1.19 -10.73 -8.32
CA MET A 1 -2.33 -10.29 -7.47
C MET A 1 -2.33 -8.78 -7.23
N ILE A 2 -1.23 -8.13 -7.59
CA ILE A 2 -0.95 -6.73 -7.39
C ILE A 2 -2.01 -5.78 -8.01
N GLU A 3 -2.45 -6.00 -9.25
CA GLU A 3 -3.41 -5.11 -9.94
C GLU A 3 -4.78 -5.00 -9.25
N TYR A 4 -5.25 -6.09 -8.66
CA TYR A 4 -6.46 -6.08 -7.85
C TYR A 4 -6.30 -5.19 -6.61
N VAL A 5 -5.19 -5.34 -5.90
CA VAL A 5 -4.88 -4.52 -4.72
C VAL A 5 -4.71 -3.04 -5.10
N LYS A 6 -3.99 -2.75 -6.18
CA LYS A 6 -3.81 -1.39 -6.73
C LYS A 6 -5.16 -0.72 -7.01
N THR A 7 -6.10 -1.45 -7.60
CA THR A 7 -7.46 -0.94 -7.89
C THR A 7 -8.24 -0.62 -6.61
N ILE A 8 -8.19 -1.50 -5.61
CA ILE A 8 -8.87 -1.27 -4.33
C ILE A 8 -8.28 -0.06 -3.60
N LEU A 9 -6.95 0.04 -3.52
CA LEU A 9 -6.28 1.15 -2.85
C LEU A 9 -6.62 2.51 -3.47
N GLN A 10 -6.69 2.60 -4.79
CA GLN A 10 -7.15 3.83 -5.47
C GLN A 10 -8.58 4.20 -5.11
N LYS A 11 -9.48 3.21 -4.99
CA LYS A 11 -10.89 3.46 -4.63
C LYS A 11 -11.05 3.93 -3.19
N VAL A 12 -10.19 3.48 -2.27
CA VAL A 12 -10.31 3.81 -0.84
C VAL A 12 -9.33 4.90 -0.36
N SER A 13 -8.48 5.44 -1.25
CA SER A 13 -7.42 6.39 -0.87
C SER A 13 -7.92 7.73 -0.33
N PHE A 14 -9.21 8.03 -0.48
CA PHE A 14 -9.85 9.22 0.11
C PHE A 14 -9.97 9.15 1.64
N SER A 15 -9.87 7.96 2.23
CA SER A 15 -9.96 7.75 3.68
C SER A 15 -8.71 7.09 4.20
N THR A 16 -7.97 7.77 5.08
CA THR A 16 -6.78 7.26 5.76
C THR A 16 -7.04 5.91 6.45
N TYR A 17 -8.19 5.79 7.13
CA TYR A 17 -8.59 4.55 7.81
C TYR A 17 -8.84 3.39 6.83
N LEU A 18 -9.60 3.64 5.76
CA LEU A 18 -9.87 2.59 4.77
C LEU A 18 -8.62 2.21 4.00
N PHE A 19 -7.80 3.19 3.62
CA PHE A 19 -6.53 2.99 2.95
C PHE A 19 -5.61 2.08 3.74
N GLU A 20 -5.35 2.38 5.02
CA GLU A 20 -4.51 1.54 5.88
C GLU A 20 -5.08 0.11 6.01
N ARG A 21 -6.39 0.00 6.18
CA ARG A 21 -7.05 -1.30 6.34
C ARG A 21 -6.92 -2.19 5.11
N GLU A 22 -7.12 -1.63 3.92
CA GLU A 22 -7.00 -2.36 2.66
C GLU A 22 -5.54 -2.59 2.26
N LEU A 23 -4.62 -1.66 2.56
CA LEU A 23 -3.17 -1.87 2.37
C LEU A 23 -2.70 -3.10 3.14
N ARG A 24 -3.08 -3.21 4.42
CA ARG A 24 -2.73 -4.36 5.26
C ARG A 24 -3.30 -5.68 4.72
N LYS A 25 -4.46 -5.66 4.07
CA LYS A 25 -5.01 -6.86 3.39
C LYS A 25 -4.22 -7.18 2.12
N GLY A 26 -3.93 -6.15 1.32
CA GLY A 26 -3.15 -6.27 0.09
C GLY A 26 -1.78 -6.90 0.32
N LEU A 27 -1.07 -6.47 1.37
CA LEU A 27 0.24 -7.02 1.73
C LEU A 27 0.23 -8.52 2.06
N ARG A 28 -0.93 -9.10 2.41
CA ARG A 28 -1.08 -10.56 2.60
C ARG A 28 -1.42 -11.33 1.33
N LEU A 29 -1.84 -10.63 0.27
CA LEU A 29 -2.30 -11.22 -1.00
C LEU A 29 -1.25 -11.11 -2.10
N ILE A 30 -0.31 -10.18 -1.96
CA ILE A 30 0.75 -9.91 -2.92
C ILE A 30 1.82 -11.00 -2.79
N LEU A 31 2.30 -11.49 -3.94
CA LEU A 31 3.35 -12.50 -3.98
C LEU A 31 4.70 -11.88 -3.57
N PRO A 32 5.62 -12.64 -2.95
CA PRO A 32 6.89 -12.10 -2.48
C PRO A 32 7.72 -11.36 -3.55
N ASP A 33 7.67 -11.82 -4.80
CA ASP A 33 8.32 -11.23 -5.97
C ASP A 33 7.64 -9.96 -6.50
N GLU A 34 6.36 -9.74 -6.16
CA GLU A 34 5.59 -8.53 -6.50
C GLU A 34 5.75 -7.41 -5.44
N VAL A 35 6.33 -7.68 -4.26
CA VAL A 35 6.33 -6.74 -3.12
C VAL A 35 7.08 -5.45 -3.39
N ASP A 36 8.25 -5.51 -4.02
CA ASP A 36 9.06 -4.31 -4.29
C ASP A 36 8.39 -3.40 -5.31
N GLU A 37 7.85 -3.97 -6.40
CA GLU A 37 7.05 -3.22 -7.38
C GLU A 37 5.85 -2.54 -6.71
N PHE A 38 5.15 -3.29 -5.84
CA PHE A 38 3.99 -2.75 -5.14
C PHE A 38 4.34 -1.62 -4.19
N LYS A 39 5.46 -1.74 -3.48
CA LYS A 39 5.98 -0.71 -2.57
C LYS A 39 6.26 0.58 -3.35
N ASP A 40 7.03 0.49 -4.43
CA ASP A 40 7.40 1.66 -5.23
C ASP A 40 6.18 2.36 -5.80
N TRP A 41 5.23 1.58 -6.33
CA TRP A 41 3.96 2.10 -6.81
C TRP A 41 3.15 2.79 -5.69
N CYS A 42 3.09 2.21 -4.49
CA CYS A 42 2.39 2.82 -3.36
C CYS A 42 2.98 4.19 -2.98
N TYR A 43 4.30 4.31 -2.95
CA TYR A 43 4.96 5.60 -2.66
C TYR A 43 4.75 6.62 -3.78
N GLN A 44 4.81 6.20 -5.05
CA GLN A 44 4.57 7.08 -6.19
C GLN A 44 3.14 7.65 -6.17
N MET A 45 2.14 6.81 -5.92
CA MET A 45 0.72 7.19 -5.97
C MET A 45 0.25 7.91 -4.70
N PHE A 46 0.68 7.45 -3.54
CA PHE A 46 0.10 7.86 -2.26
C PHE A 46 1.10 8.50 -1.29
N GLY A 47 2.38 8.58 -1.65
CA GLY A 47 3.44 9.10 -0.77
C GLY A 47 3.26 10.56 -0.34
N LYS A 48 2.45 11.36 -1.04
CA LYS A 48 2.12 12.74 -0.61
C LYS A 48 1.11 12.80 0.53
N VAL A 49 0.16 11.86 0.58
CA VAL A 49 -0.99 11.89 1.51
C VAL A 49 -0.83 10.86 2.61
N HIS A 50 -0.36 9.65 2.27
CA HIS A 50 -0.35 8.49 3.15
C HIS A 50 1.07 8.08 3.59
N LYS A 51 2.06 8.99 3.49
CA LYS A 51 3.48 8.71 3.79
C LYS A 51 3.69 7.98 5.12
N THR A 52 3.04 8.44 6.18
CA THR A 52 3.19 7.87 7.53
C THR A 52 2.71 6.42 7.58
N ILE A 53 1.62 6.10 6.88
CA ILE A 53 1.13 4.72 6.77
C ILE A 53 2.12 3.90 5.96
N LEU A 54 2.54 4.38 4.79
CA LEU A 54 3.47 3.65 3.94
C LEU A 54 4.80 3.33 4.64
N ASN A 55 5.36 4.29 5.38
CA ASN A 55 6.57 4.07 6.16
C ASN A 55 6.36 2.99 7.23
N ARG A 56 5.21 2.98 7.93
CA ARG A 56 4.89 1.98 8.96
C ARG A 56 4.91 0.55 8.42
N TYR A 57 4.48 0.33 7.18
CA TYR A 57 4.37 -1.02 6.62
C TYR A 57 5.56 -1.44 5.75
N PHE A 58 6.25 -0.49 5.11
CA PHE A 58 7.33 -0.78 4.15
C PHE A 58 8.74 -0.43 4.66
N GLN A 59 8.86 0.25 5.79
CA GLN A 59 10.14 0.50 6.44
C GLN A 59 10.16 -0.28 7.77
N PRO A 60 11.21 -1.07 8.03
CA PRO A 60 11.37 -1.70 9.34
C PRO A 60 11.53 -0.61 10.41
N ALA A 61 10.93 -0.82 11.58
CA ALA A 61 11.22 -0.02 12.75
C ALA A 61 12.72 -0.14 13.06
N ILE A 62 13.41 1.01 13.15
CA ILE A 62 14.78 1.09 13.66
C ILE A 62 14.73 0.85 15.17
#